data_AF-A0A955N1C5-F1
#
_entry.id   AF-A0A955N1C5-F1
#
_cell.length_a   1.000
_cell.length_b   1.000
_cell.length_c   1.000
_cell.angle_alpha   90.00
_cell.angle_beta   90.00
_cell.angle_gamma   90.00
#
_symmetry.space_group_name_H-M   'P 1'
#
loop_
_entity.id
_entity.type
_entity.pdbx_description
1 polymer ?
#
loop_
_entity_poly.entity_id
_entity_poly.type
_entity_poly.pdbx_seq_one_letter_code
_entity_poly.pdbx_strand_id
1 'polypeptide(L)'
;MAMFPRILVAATLFFFFLFHPIPNASAQWVQQTVALKEGWNSVFLEVEPYPAQCRQLLKGMPIQTVTTYDPDLSSVEFIQNPAELTPDLPDWRFYFPVGDPREFSNNLHAFQANTPYLIQCSEPVIWKVVGKPVFSKQEWRPDSYNFVGFHVDPNQPPTLEDWFSASVSHQPLDLWKLDSDGDWQKVYTTNSTALQSGEAYWVYTNGQSDFQGPVKIDLPQGRELDFARGLVEQDIDISIIDGSPRTIAFKRLSSLNAPDLDLPQIAGPVPLSIFKTVQDGETTRLEYVDLPTTVDFTGIDSISRPVQIAVDRNKMGNAPEGFEFQSLLEITDGQGFRRCIGVSS
;
A
#
# COMPACT_ATOMS: atom_id res chain seq x y z
N MET A 1 -29.12 -75.01 12.07
CA MET A 1 -28.61 -74.55 13.38
C MET A 1 -27.90 -73.22 13.10
N ALA A 2 -28.69 -72.15 12.98
CA ALA A 2 -28.86 -71.08 13.98
C ALA A 2 -27.64 -70.14 14.05
N MET A 3 -27.76 -68.94 13.46
CA MET A 3 -27.74 -67.60 14.12
C MET A 3 -26.33 -67.14 14.55
N PHE A 4 -25.78 -65.98 14.17
CA PHE A 4 -26.30 -64.62 14.09
C PHE A 4 -25.44 -63.75 13.12
N PRO A 5 -25.99 -62.70 12.46
CA PRO A 5 -25.18 -61.67 11.81
C PRO A 5 -24.85 -60.54 12.81
N ARG A 6 -23.58 -60.14 12.88
CA ARG A 6 -23.13 -58.94 13.60
C ARG A 6 -23.38 -57.72 12.71
N ILE A 7 -24.32 -56.88 13.14
CA ILE A 7 -24.55 -55.54 12.57
C ILE A 7 -23.41 -54.64 13.06
N LEU A 8 -22.57 -54.17 12.14
CA LEU A 8 -21.63 -53.08 12.39
C LEU A 8 -22.42 -51.77 12.32
N VAL A 9 -22.56 -51.07 13.45
CA VAL A 9 -23.06 -49.70 13.50
C VAL A 9 -21.90 -48.79 13.12
N ALA A 10 -21.96 -48.19 11.92
CA ALA A 10 -21.06 -47.13 11.51
C ALA A 10 -21.46 -45.83 12.22
N ALA A 11 -20.62 -45.35 13.13
CA ALA A 11 -20.78 -44.05 13.77
C ALA A 11 -20.30 -42.95 12.82
N THR A 12 -21.26 -42.22 12.24
CA THR A 12 -21.02 -41.04 11.41
C THR A 12 -20.64 -39.86 12.30
N LEU A 13 -19.34 -39.53 12.35
CA LEU A 13 -18.84 -38.29 12.97
C LEU A 13 -19.06 -37.12 12.00
N PHE A 14 -20.10 -36.33 12.26
CA PHE A 14 -20.38 -35.09 11.55
C PHE A 14 -19.44 -34.00 12.11
N PHE A 15 -18.31 -33.77 11.45
CA PHE A 15 -17.41 -32.67 11.78
C PHE A 15 -17.99 -31.37 11.19
N PHE A 16 -18.68 -30.59 12.02
CA PHE A 16 -18.98 -29.19 11.70
C PHE A 16 -17.66 -28.42 11.70
N PHE A 17 -17.05 -28.24 10.53
CA PHE A 17 -16.06 -27.18 10.35
C PHE A 17 -16.80 -25.83 10.38
N LEU A 18 -16.88 -25.23 11.56
CA LEU A 18 -17.10 -23.80 11.71
C LEU A 18 -15.89 -23.09 11.08
N PHE A 19 -16.01 -22.72 9.80
CA PHE A 19 -15.16 -21.69 9.21
C PHE A 19 -15.38 -20.40 10.01
N HIS A 20 -14.52 -20.15 10.99
CA HIS A 20 -14.32 -18.82 11.55
C HIS A 20 -13.48 -18.03 10.54
N PRO A 21 -14.00 -16.98 9.88
CA PRO A 21 -13.14 -15.84 9.60
C PRO A 21 -12.93 -15.17 10.98
N ILE A 22 -11.77 -14.67 11.38
CA ILE A 22 -10.92 -13.66 10.77
C ILE A 22 -9.59 -13.75 11.55
N PRO A 23 -8.39 -13.75 10.92
CA PRO A 23 -7.19 -13.38 11.65
C PRO A 23 -7.37 -11.93 12.10
N ASN A 24 -7.28 -11.67 13.41
CA ASN A 24 -7.27 -10.33 13.99
C ASN A 24 -6.20 -9.50 13.26
N ALA A 25 -6.61 -8.71 12.29
CA ALA A 25 -5.76 -7.76 11.58
C ALA A 25 -5.77 -6.49 12.40
N SER A 26 -4.78 -6.37 13.29
CA SER A 26 -4.61 -5.26 14.20
C SER A 26 -4.52 -3.95 13.39
N ALA A 27 -5.56 -3.12 13.45
CA ALA A 27 -5.80 -2.09 12.43
C ALA A 27 -5.18 -0.74 12.78
N GLN A 28 -4.62 0.01 11.83
CA GLN A 28 -4.30 1.42 12.02
C GLN A 28 -4.96 2.24 10.93
N TRP A 29 -5.60 3.35 11.29
CA TRP A 29 -6.51 4.08 10.43
C TRP A 29 -5.94 5.45 10.05
N VAL A 30 -6.02 5.76 8.77
CA VAL A 30 -5.69 7.07 8.22
C VAL A 30 -6.74 7.51 7.22
N GLN A 31 -6.79 8.82 6.95
CA GLN A 31 -7.62 9.38 5.91
C GLN A 31 -6.76 9.87 4.75
N GLN A 32 -6.95 9.31 3.57
CA GLN A 32 -6.49 9.89 2.32
C GLN A 32 -7.57 10.84 1.80
N THR A 33 -7.17 12.02 1.34
CA THR A 33 -8.10 13.01 0.76
C THR A 33 -7.74 13.20 -0.71
N VAL A 34 -8.69 12.96 -1.59
CA VAL A 34 -8.53 13.07 -3.05
C VAL A 34 -9.50 14.12 -3.57
N ALA A 35 -8.97 15.16 -4.21
CA ALA A 35 -9.79 16.16 -4.88
C ALA A 35 -10.08 15.68 -6.31
N LEU A 36 -11.30 15.18 -6.54
CA LEU A 36 -11.74 14.73 -7.85
C LEU A 36 -12.32 15.91 -8.63
N LYS A 37 -11.91 16.03 -9.88
CA LYS A 37 -12.42 17.00 -10.86
C LYS A 37 -13.58 16.37 -11.64
N GLU A 38 -14.39 17.21 -12.29
CA GLU A 38 -15.26 16.76 -13.37
C GLU A 38 -14.43 16.09 -14.47
N GLY A 39 -14.96 15.02 -15.07
CA GLY A 39 -14.23 14.24 -16.06
C GLY A 39 -13.33 13.17 -15.43
N TRP A 40 -12.27 12.79 -16.13
CA TRP A 40 -11.38 11.71 -15.72
C TRP A 40 -10.32 12.16 -14.72
N ASN A 41 -10.10 11.33 -13.70
CA ASN A 41 -9.07 11.53 -12.68
C ASN A 41 -8.20 10.28 -12.61
N SER A 42 -6.89 10.47 -12.57
CA SER A 42 -5.93 9.39 -12.32
C SER A 42 -5.53 9.39 -10.85
N VAL A 43 -5.97 8.38 -10.10
CA VAL A 43 -5.89 8.34 -8.64
C VAL A 43 -5.10 7.12 -8.19
N PHE A 44 -4.14 7.31 -7.29
CA PHE A 44 -3.48 6.22 -6.58
C PHE A 44 -4.00 6.17 -5.15
N LEU A 45 -4.61 5.05 -4.75
CA LEU A 45 -5.00 4.84 -3.36
C LEU A 45 -3.85 4.23 -2.57
N GLU A 46 -3.33 4.96 -1.60
CA GLU A 46 -2.24 4.50 -0.71
C GLU A 46 -2.74 3.62 0.44
N VAL A 47 -4.06 3.64 0.68
CA VAL A 47 -4.71 3.01 1.84
C VAL A 47 -5.74 1.99 1.37
N GLU A 48 -5.92 0.92 2.13
CA GLU A 48 -6.98 -0.06 1.91
C GLU A 48 -8.26 0.48 2.55
N PRO A 49 -9.28 0.86 1.78
CA PRO A 49 -10.43 1.56 2.35
C PRO A 49 -11.30 0.65 3.22
N TYR A 50 -11.97 1.24 4.21
CA TYR A 50 -13.06 0.58 4.93
C TYR A 50 -14.33 1.45 4.92
N PRO A 51 -15.48 0.91 4.48
CA PRO A 51 -15.63 -0.36 3.77
C PRO A 51 -14.92 -0.33 2.42
N ALA A 52 -14.35 -1.47 1.99
CA ALA A 52 -13.63 -1.55 0.72
C ALA A 52 -14.59 -1.58 -0.49
N GLN A 53 -15.86 -1.96 -0.30
CA GLN A 53 -16.78 -2.20 -1.41
C GLN A 53 -17.11 -0.90 -2.15
N CYS A 54 -16.90 -0.89 -3.48
CA CYS A 54 -17.10 0.30 -4.32
C CYS A 54 -18.51 0.87 -4.15
N ARG A 55 -19.54 0.00 -4.11
CA ARG A 55 -20.94 0.39 -3.94
C ARG A 55 -21.20 1.16 -2.64
N GLN A 56 -20.54 0.77 -1.55
CA GLN A 56 -20.73 1.42 -0.26
C GLN A 56 -19.93 2.72 -0.18
N LEU A 57 -18.65 2.66 -0.57
CA LEU A 57 -17.71 3.76 -0.45
C LEU A 57 -18.05 4.94 -1.37
N LEU A 58 -18.65 4.68 -2.54
CA LEU A 58 -18.98 5.70 -3.54
C LEU A 58 -20.46 6.11 -3.52
N LYS A 59 -21.24 5.64 -2.53
CA LYS A 59 -22.67 5.91 -2.47
C LYS A 59 -22.95 7.41 -2.37
N GLY A 60 -23.73 7.94 -3.30
CA GLY A 60 -24.12 9.36 -3.31
C GLY A 60 -23.04 10.31 -3.82
N MET A 61 -21.89 9.79 -4.28
CA MET A 61 -20.88 10.58 -4.97
C MET A 61 -21.23 10.73 -6.46
N PRO A 62 -20.80 11.82 -7.13
CA PRO A 62 -21.04 12.07 -8.55
C PRO A 62 -20.13 11.24 -9.47
N ILE A 63 -19.97 9.94 -9.18
CA ILE A 63 -19.13 9.02 -9.95
C ILE A 63 -19.92 8.47 -11.13
N GLN A 64 -19.33 8.47 -12.32
CA GLN A 64 -19.91 7.85 -13.52
C GLN A 64 -19.33 6.44 -13.74
N THR A 65 -18.03 6.28 -13.56
CA THR A 65 -17.36 4.99 -13.64
C THR A 65 -16.04 5.01 -12.88
N VAL A 66 -15.63 3.85 -12.38
CA VAL A 66 -14.28 3.60 -11.87
C VAL A 66 -13.71 2.44 -12.63
N THR A 67 -12.45 2.56 -13.05
CA THR A 67 -11.73 1.47 -13.67
C THR A 67 -10.31 1.33 -13.14
N THR A 68 -9.77 0.12 -13.15
CA THR A 68 -8.39 -0.16 -12.76
C THR A 68 -7.78 -1.16 -13.72
N TYR A 69 -6.48 -1.00 -13.99
CA TYR A 69 -5.71 -1.88 -14.85
C TYR A 69 -5.16 -3.05 -14.02
N ASP A 70 -5.53 -4.27 -14.37
CA ASP A 70 -5.18 -5.53 -13.74
C ASP A 70 -4.73 -6.55 -14.83
N PRO A 71 -3.43 -6.56 -15.17
CA PRO A 71 -2.90 -7.39 -16.25
C PRO A 71 -2.73 -8.87 -15.87
N ASP A 72 -2.80 -9.23 -14.59
CA ASP A 72 -2.50 -10.58 -14.09
C ASP A 72 -3.58 -11.62 -14.41
N LEU A 73 -4.71 -11.18 -14.97
CA LEU A 73 -5.77 -12.04 -15.49
C LEU A 73 -5.68 -12.29 -17.01
N SER A 74 -4.73 -11.66 -17.71
CA SER A 74 -4.47 -12.01 -19.11
C SER A 74 -3.74 -13.36 -19.15
N SER A 75 -4.47 -14.41 -19.51
CA SER A 75 -3.82 -15.69 -19.78
C SER A 75 -2.85 -15.49 -20.95
N VAL A 76 -1.55 -15.71 -20.70
CA VAL A 76 -0.56 -15.81 -21.77
C VAL A 76 -0.82 -17.13 -22.48
N GLU A 77 -1.82 -17.18 -23.35
CA GLU A 77 -1.84 -18.19 -24.39
C GLU A 77 -0.80 -17.78 -25.44
N PHE A 78 0.24 -18.59 -25.58
CA PHE A 78 1.13 -18.55 -26.73
C PHE A 78 0.28 -18.70 -27.99
N ILE A 79 -0.03 -17.59 -28.66
CA ILE A 79 -0.77 -17.57 -29.92
C ILE A 79 0.07 -18.28 -30.98
N GLN A 80 -0.26 -19.54 -31.28
CA GLN A 80 0.32 -20.29 -32.39
C GLN A 80 -0.46 -20.08 -33.71
N ASN A 81 -1.68 -19.55 -33.65
CA ASN A 81 -2.57 -19.44 -34.81
C ASN A 81 -3.18 -18.02 -34.95
N PRO A 82 -2.73 -17.22 -35.93
CA PRO A 82 -3.21 -15.85 -36.17
C PRO A 82 -4.70 -15.75 -36.59
N ALA A 83 -5.38 -16.88 -36.86
CA ALA A 83 -6.77 -16.89 -37.30
C ALA A 83 -7.79 -17.00 -36.14
N GLU A 84 -7.34 -17.25 -34.91
CA GLU A 84 -8.18 -17.30 -33.70
C GLU A 84 -7.96 -16.05 -32.85
N LEU A 85 -8.26 -14.88 -33.42
CA LEU A 85 -8.35 -13.63 -32.65
C LEU A 85 -9.74 -13.57 -31.99
N THR A 86 -9.92 -14.27 -30.89
CA THR A 86 -10.87 -13.81 -29.86
C THR A 86 -10.07 -12.88 -28.94
N PRO A 87 -10.31 -11.56 -28.95
CA PRO A 87 -9.72 -10.70 -27.94
C PRO A 87 -10.34 -11.11 -26.60
N ASP A 88 -9.59 -11.86 -25.80
CA ASP A 88 -9.93 -12.03 -24.40
C ASP A 88 -10.06 -10.64 -23.78
N LEU A 89 -11.16 -10.48 -23.04
CA LEU A 89 -11.62 -9.21 -22.49
C LEU A 89 -10.51 -8.49 -21.70
N PRO A 90 -10.48 -7.16 -21.76
CA PRO A 90 -9.29 -6.37 -21.50
C PRO A 90 -8.83 -6.49 -20.03
N ASP A 91 -7.54 -6.24 -19.81
CA ASP A 91 -6.83 -6.05 -18.52
C ASP A 91 -7.48 -4.99 -17.58
N TRP A 92 -8.76 -4.68 -17.72
CA TRP A 92 -9.44 -3.61 -17.02
C TRP A 92 -10.64 -4.13 -16.26
N ARG A 93 -10.76 -3.69 -15.00
CA ARG A 93 -11.94 -3.93 -14.17
C ARG A 93 -12.75 -2.65 -14.03
N PHE A 94 -14.07 -2.75 -14.14
CA PHE A 94 -15.01 -1.65 -14.16
C PHE A 94 -16.01 -1.74 -13.00
N TYR A 95 -16.33 -0.56 -12.47
CA TYR A 95 -17.46 -0.32 -11.60
C TYR A 95 -18.30 0.83 -12.18
N PHE A 96 -19.58 0.58 -12.34
CA PHE A 96 -20.63 1.54 -12.64
C PHE A 96 -21.59 1.61 -11.44
N PRO A 97 -22.05 2.82 -11.04
CA PRO A 97 -22.96 3.00 -9.93
C PRO A 97 -24.32 2.31 -10.12
N VAL A 98 -25.03 2.12 -9.01
CA VAL A 98 -26.38 1.55 -9.02
C VAL A 98 -27.31 2.38 -9.90
N GLY A 99 -27.98 1.73 -10.84
CA GLY A 99 -28.89 2.37 -11.78
C GLY A 99 -28.24 2.87 -13.08
N ASP A 100 -26.92 2.76 -13.24
CA ASP A 100 -26.28 2.93 -14.55
C ASP A 100 -26.67 1.76 -15.47
N PRO A 101 -27.03 2.02 -16.75
CA PRO A 101 -27.38 0.95 -17.69
C PRO A 101 -26.29 -0.10 -17.89
N ARG A 102 -25.02 0.21 -17.59
CA ARG A 102 -23.85 -0.68 -17.72
C ARG A 102 -23.51 -1.44 -16.43
N GLU A 103 -24.29 -1.27 -15.36
CA GLU A 103 -24.05 -1.91 -14.05
C GLU A 103 -23.89 -3.45 -14.15
N PHE A 104 -24.56 -4.08 -15.12
CA PHE A 104 -24.45 -5.52 -15.37
C PHE A 104 -23.03 -5.99 -15.76
N SER A 105 -22.15 -5.08 -16.20
CA SER A 105 -20.77 -5.36 -16.60
C SER A 105 -19.76 -5.16 -15.46
N ASN A 106 -20.22 -4.88 -14.24
CA ASN A 106 -19.33 -4.66 -13.10
C ASN A 106 -18.52 -5.90 -12.75
N ASN A 107 -17.19 -5.77 -12.74
CA ASN A 107 -16.23 -6.77 -12.25
C ASN A 107 -15.19 -6.17 -11.28
N LEU A 108 -15.25 -4.85 -11.00
CA LEU A 108 -14.58 -4.21 -9.87
C LEU A 108 -15.55 -4.08 -8.70
N HIS A 109 -15.33 -4.86 -7.63
CA HIS A 109 -16.26 -4.89 -6.48
C HIS A 109 -15.71 -4.19 -5.23
N ALA A 110 -14.40 -4.06 -5.11
CA ALA A 110 -13.75 -3.44 -3.96
C ALA A 110 -12.50 -2.67 -4.38
N PHE A 111 -12.22 -1.59 -3.66
CA PHE A 111 -10.95 -0.88 -3.70
C PHE A 111 -9.88 -1.63 -2.92
N GLN A 112 -8.63 -1.44 -3.32
CA GLN A 112 -7.45 -2.06 -2.73
C GLN A 112 -6.40 -0.98 -2.42
N ALA A 113 -5.57 -1.25 -1.42
CA ALA A 113 -4.39 -0.42 -1.15
C ALA A 113 -3.36 -0.54 -2.27
N ASN A 114 -2.62 0.54 -2.46
CA ASN A 114 -1.52 0.66 -3.42
C ASN A 114 -1.97 0.33 -4.84
N THR A 115 -3.20 0.73 -5.18
CA THR A 115 -3.81 0.43 -6.47
C THR A 115 -4.20 1.72 -7.18
N PRO A 116 -3.85 1.87 -8.46
CA PRO A 116 -4.26 3.00 -9.27
C PRO A 116 -5.63 2.77 -9.90
N TYR A 117 -6.42 3.85 -9.97
CA TYR A 117 -7.77 3.89 -10.49
C TYR A 117 -7.93 5.08 -11.44
N LEU A 118 -8.68 4.89 -12.51
CA LEU A 118 -9.28 5.97 -13.27
C LEU A 118 -10.71 6.17 -12.79
N ILE A 119 -11.02 7.39 -12.38
CA ILE A 119 -12.32 7.74 -11.81
C ILE A 119 -12.92 8.87 -12.64
N GLN A 120 -14.04 8.58 -13.29
CA GLN A 120 -14.80 9.59 -14.01
C GLN A 120 -15.88 10.18 -13.12
N CYS A 121 -15.92 11.51 -12.97
CA CYS A 121 -16.94 12.22 -12.21
C CYS A 121 -17.78 13.13 -13.09
N SER A 122 -19.06 13.29 -12.76
CA SER A 122 -19.95 14.24 -13.43
C SER A 122 -19.83 15.68 -12.91
N GLU A 123 -19.23 15.87 -11.75
CA GLU A 123 -18.94 17.17 -11.14
C GLU A 123 -17.79 17.02 -10.12
N PRO A 124 -17.09 18.11 -9.75
CA PRO A 124 -16.00 18.05 -8.79
C PRO A 124 -16.47 17.62 -7.39
N VAL A 125 -15.70 16.76 -6.72
CA VAL A 125 -16.01 16.29 -5.35
C VAL A 125 -14.74 16.01 -4.55
N ILE A 126 -14.77 16.28 -3.25
CA ILE A 126 -13.69 15.86 -2.33
C ILE A 126 -14.03 14.46 -1.80
N TRP A 127 -13.22 13.49 -2.19
CA TRP A 127 -13.31 12.13 -1.70
C TRP A 127 -12.41 11.94 -0.48
N LYS A 128 -12.99 11.61 0.67
CA LYS A 128 -12.27 11.30 1.90
C LYS A 128 -12.34 9.79 2.14
N VAL A 129 -11.21 9.13 2.01
CA VAL A 129 -11.07 7.68 2.11
C VAL A 129 -10.42 7.36 3.44
N VAL A 130 -11.17 6.77 4.36
CA VAL A 130 -10.60 6.19 5.59
C VAL A 130 -10.19 4.75 5.28
N GLY A 131 -8.96 4.41 5.62
CA GLY A 131 -8.40 3.11 5.31
C GLY A 131 -7.16 2.79 6.12
N LYS A 132 -6.65 1.57 5.95
CA LYS A 132 -5.41 1.12 6.57
C LYS A 132 -4.22 1.34 5.64
N PRO A 133 -3.07 1.82 6.12
CA PRO A 133 -1.85 1.79 5.32
C PRO A 133 -1.45 0.32 5.16
N VAL A 134 -1.16 -0.10 3.94
CA VAL A 134 -0.72 -1.47 3.70
C VAL A 134 0.63 -1.43 3.02
N PHE A 135 1.64 -2.06 3.62
CA PHE A 135 2.91 -2.20 2.94
C PHE A 135 2.79 -3.24 1.80
N SER A 136 3.23 -2.86 0.61
CA SER A 136 3.49 -3.79 -0.49
C SER A 136 4.62 -3.25 -1.34
N LYS A 137 5.38 -4.19 -1.91
CA LYS A 137 6.42 -3.88 -2.88
C LYS A 137 5.76 -3.41 -4.17
N GLN A 138 6.42 -2.51 -4.88
CA GLN A 138 6.02 -2.15 -6.23
C GLN A 138 6.33 -3.33 -7.15
N GLU A 139 5.33 -3.78 -7.90
CA GLU A 139 5.50 -4.79 -8.93
C GLU A 139 5.54 -4.11 -10.29
N TRP A 140 6.48 -4.56 -11.13
CA TRP A 140 6.71 -4.03 -12.47
C TRP A 140 6.62 -5.14 -13.49
N ARG A 141 5.75 -4.96 -14.49
CA ARG A 141 5.74 -5.79 -15.69
C ARG A 141 6.92 -5.37 -16.58
N PRO A 142 7.84 -6.30 -16.91
CA PRO A 142 8.98 -5.99 -17.76
C PRO A 142 8.54 -5.67 -19.18
N ASP A 143 9.28 -4.81 -19.85
CA ASP A 143 9.11 -4.43 -21.26
C ASP A 143 7.68 -3.94 -21.59
N SER A 144 7.09 -3.19 -20.66
CA SER A 144 5.69 -2.79 -20.71
C SER A 144 5.44 -1.45 -20.00
N TYR A 145 4.31 -0.83 -20.32
CA TYR A 145 3.77 0.28 -19.53
C TYR A 145 3.00 -0.26 -18.33
N ASN A 146 3.31 0.28 -17.16
CA ASN A 146 2.68 -0.06 -15.90
C ASN A 146 1.84 1.13 -15.44
N PHE A 147 0.56 0.90 -15.12
CA PHE A 147 -0.26 1.92 -14.46
C PHE A 147 0.01 1.83 -12.97
N VAL A 148 0.65 2.85 -12.40
CA VAL A 148 1.22 2.82 -11.04
C VAL A 148 1.13 4.19 -10.38
N GLY A 149 1.21 4.23 -9.05
CA GLY A 149 1.43 5.45 -8.29
C GLY A 149 2.53 5.25 -7.25
N PHE A 150 2.82 6.30 -6.49
CA PHE A 150 4.02 6.34 -5.65
C PHE A 150 3.72 6.92 -4.27
N HIS A 151 4.39 6.38 -3.25
CA HIS A 151 4.36 6.94 -1.91
C HIS A 151 5.43 8.04 -1.80
N VAL A 152 4.99 9.27 -2.03
CA VAL A 152 5.82 10.48 -1.98
C VAL A 152 5.31 11.44 -0.93
N ASP A 153 6.16 12.34 -0.43
CA ASP A 153 5.71 13.38 0.50
C ASP A 153 4.81 14.39 -0.24
N PRO A 154 3.52 14.52 0.12
CA PRO A 154 2.63 15.47 -0.52
C PRO A 154 3.04 16.94 -0.31
N ASN A 155 3.84 17.24 0.72
CA ASN A 155 4.30 18.61 1.01
C ASN A 155 5.63 18.95 0.33
N GLN A 156 6.37 17.93 -0.11
CA GLN A 156 7.66 18.09 -0.76
C GLN A 156 7.82 17.05 -1.88
N PRO A 157 6.96 17.05 -2.91
CA PRO A 157 7.03 16.04 -3.96
C PRO A 157 8.36 16.17 -4.74
N PRO A 158 9.05 15.05 -5.02
CA PRO A 158 10.25 15.06 -5.85
C PRO A 158 9.89 15.29 -7.32
N THR A 159 10.86 15.67 -8.15
CA THR A 159 10.65 15.63 -9.61
C THR A 159 10.63 14.18 -10.10
N LEU A 160 9.99 13.94 -11.24
CA LEU A 160 10.03 12.61 -11.88
C LEU A 160 11.45 12.17 -12.18
N GLU A 161 12.32 13.10 -12.59
CA GLU A 161 13.73 12.80 -12.86
C GLU A 161 14.49 12.42 -11.59
N ASP A 162 14.33 13.18 -10.51
CA ASP A 162 15.00 12.89 -9.23
C ASP A 162 14.55 11.55 -8.67
N TRP A 163 13.24 11.26 -8.73
CA TRP A 163 12.67 10.01 -8.23
C TRP A 163 13.25 8.79 -8.94
N PHE A 164 13.35 8.82 -10.27
CA PHE A 164 13.83 7.69 -11.08
C PHE A 164 15.32 7.73 -11.44
N SER A 165 16.07 8.70 -10.89
CA SER A 165 17.49 8.93 -11.21
C SER A 165 18.36 7.67 -11.02
N ALA A 166 18.06 6.86 -10.01
CA ALA A 166 18.80 5.65 -9.67
C ALA A 166 18.31 4.38 -10.40
N SER A 167 17.23 4.48 -11.19
CA SER A 167 16.56 3.32 -11.76
C SER A 167 16.94 3.06 -13.22
N VAL A 168 17.91 2.17 -13.45
CA VAL A 168 18.35 1.79 -14.81
C VAL A 168 17.20 1.26 -15.68
N SER A 169 16.32 0.42 -15.12
CA SER A 169 15.18 -0.17 -15.85
C SER A 169 14.12 0.85 -16.28
N HIS A 170 14.18 2.08 -15.78
CA HIS A 170 13.22 3.14 -16.14
C HIS A 170 13.88 4.23 -17.01
N GLN A 171 15.12 4.02 -17.47
CA GLN A 171 15.83 4.98 -18.31
C GLN A 171 15.89 4.52 -19.79
N PRO A 172 15.75 5.45 -20.76
CA PRO A 172 15.28 6.83 -20.58
C PRO A 172 13.82 6.85 -20.08
N LEU A 173 13.49 7.82 -19.22
CA LEU A 173 12.13 7.97 -18.70
C LEU A 173 11.10 8.13 -19.84
N ASP A 174 10.17 7.18 -19.94
CA ASP A 174 9.01 7.24 -20.81
C ASP A 174 7.74 7.03 -19.98
N LEU A 175 6.99 8.11 -19.77
CA LEU A 175 5.80 8.09 -18.94
C LEU A 175 4.72 9.05 -19.42
N TRP A 176 3.49 8.72 -19.08
CA TRP A 176 2.30 9.49 -19.42
C TRP A 176 1.53 9.87 -18.17
N LYS A 177 1.02 11.08 -18.18
CA LYS A 177 0.20 11.68 -17.12
C LYS A 177 -1.16 12.05 -17.72
N LEU A 178 -2.23 11.87 -16.95
CA LEU A 178 -3.56 12.33 -17.34
C LEU A 178 -3.63 13.85 -17.14
N ASP A 179 -4.04 14.59 -18.18
CA ASP A 179 -4.22 16.04 -18.09
C ASP A 179 -5.59 16.42 -17.50
N SER A 180 -5.89 17.73 -17.48
CA SER A 180 -7.16 18.25 -16.96
C SER A 180 -8.37 17.98 -17.86
N ASP A 181 -8.15 17.70 -19.14
CA ASP A 181 -9.22 17.43 -20.10
C ASP A 181 -9.56 15.92 -20.14
N GLY A 182 -8.75 15.10 -19.46
CA GLY A 182 -8.92 13.66 -19.36
C GLY A 182 -8.16 12.89 -20.44
N ASP A 183 -7.19 13.52 -21.09
CA ASP A 183 -6.35 12.91 -22.12
C ASP A 183 -4.97 12.53 -21.54
N TRP A 184 -4.42 11.42 -22.05
CA TRP A 184 -3.06 11.00 -21.69
C TRP A 184 -2.03 11.82 -22.44
N GLN A 185 -1.15 12.51 -21.70
CA GLN A 185 -0.07 13.30 -22.25
C GLN A 185 1.28 12.70 -21.88
N LYS A 186 2.16 12.58 -22.87
CA LYS A 186 3.56 12.19 -22.64
C LYS A 186 4.28 13.31 -21.90
N VAL A 187 5.02 12.96 -20.86
CA VAL A 187 5.80 13.93 -20.07
C VAL A 187 7.20 14.07 -20.67
N TYR A 188 7.51 15.26 -21.19
CA TYR A 188 8.83 15.55 -21.77
C TYR A 188 9.76 16.30 -20.81
N THR A 189 9.23 17.02 -19.82
CA THR A 189 9.98 17.88 -18.88
C THR A 189 10.06 17.24 -17.50
N THR A 190 10.77 16.12 -17.38
CA THR A 190 10.85 15.30 -16.16
C THR A 190 11.53 16.00 -14.98
N ASN A 191 12.53 16.85 -15.24
CA ASN A 191 13.26 17.63 -14.24
C ASN A 191 12.45 18.72 -13.52
N SER A 192 11.24 19.04 -13.98
CA SER A 192 10.40 20.11 -13.43
C SER A 192 8.97 19.68 -13.22
N THR A 193 8.63 18.45 -13.63
CA THR A 193 7.33 17.84 -13.36
C THR A 193 7.42 17.09 -12.04
N ALA A 194 6.70 17.57 -11.03
CA ALA A 194 6.64 16.94 -9.72
C ALA A 194 5.80 15.66 -9.74
N LEU A 195 6.32 14.60 -9.13
CA LEU A 195 5.62 13.34 -8.89
C LEU A 195 4.68 13.50 -7.69
N GLN A 196 3.37 13.42 -7.91
CA GLN A 196 2.36 13.76 -6.89
C GLN A 196 1.91 12.54 -6.09
N SER A 197 1.71 12.72 -4.77
CA SER A 197 1.04 11.72 -3.93
C SER A 197 -0.44 11.62 -4.32
N GLY A 198 -0.96 10.39 -4.32
CA GLY A 198 -2.34 10.13 -4.69
C GLY A 198 -2.66 10.19 -6.19
N GLU A 199 -1.66 10.40 -7.05
CA GLU A 199 -1.80 10.41 -8.51
C GLU A 199 -1.16 9.16 -9.13
N ALA A 200 -1.77 8.65 -10.20
CA ALA A 200 -1.25 7.52 -10.95
C ALA A 200 -0.77 7.92 -12.36
N TYR A 201 0.19 7.16 -12.88
CA TYR A 201 0.93 7.43 -14.11
C TYR A 201 1.09 6.13 -14.89
N TRP A 202 1.19 6.22 -16.22
CA TRP A 202 1.74 5.12 -17.02
C TRP A 202 3.24 5.28 -17.11
N VAL A 203 4.00 4.29 -16.64
CA VAL A 203 5.46 4.33 -16.65
C VAL A 203 5.98 3.09 -17.38
N TYR A 204 6.84 3.30 -18.38
CA TYR A 204 7.48 2.21 -19.10
C TYR A 204 8.65 1.64 -18.33
N THR A 205 8.74 0.31 -18.27
CA THR A 205 9.86 -0.41 -17.65
C THR A 205 10.58 -1.25 -18.72
N ASN A 206 11.90 -1.09 -18.80
CA ASN A 206 12.81 -1.87 -19.63
C ASN A 206 13.37 -3.05 -18.82
N GLY A 207 13.04 -4.27 -19.22
CA GLY A 207 13.39 -5.48 -18.47
C GLY A 207 12.79 -5.51 -17.07
N GLN A 208 13.34 -6.38 -16.23
CA GLN A 208 12.87 -6.54 -14.85
C GLN A 208 13.23 -5.32 -13.99
N SER A 209 12.36 -4.96 -13.05
CA SER A 209 12.64 -3.95 -12.03
C SER A 209 12.02 -4.32 -10.69
N ASP A 210 12.74 -4.04 -9.62
CA ASP A 210 12.26 -4.06 -8.24
C ASP A 210 12.29 -2.65 -7.61
N PHE A 211 12.35 -1.62 -8.47
CA PHE A 211 12.53 -0.24 -8.07
C PHE A 211 11.31 0.27 -7.29
N GLN A 212 11.53 0.77 -6.08
CA GLN A 212 10.45 1.31 -5.22
C GLN A 212 10.57 2.83 -4.99
N GLY A 213 11.60 3.47 -5.55
CA GLY A 213 11.99 4.84 -5.26
C GLY A 213 13.46 4.96 -4.84
N PRO A 214 13.93 6.16 -4.46
CA PRO A 214 15.31 6.40 -4.03
C PRO A 214 15.67 5.68 -2.72
N VAL A 215 14.67 5.40 -1.90
CA VAL A 215 14.77 4.58 -0.69
C VAL A 215 13.92 3.32 -0.89
N LYS A 216 14.53 2.16 -0.71
CA LYS A 216 13.84 0.88 -0.70
C LYS A 216 13.65 0.44 0.74
N ILE A 217 12.42 0.02 1.05
CA ILE A 217 12.07 -0.59 2.34
C ILE A 217 11.68 -2.03 2.05
N ASP A 218 12.10 -2.94 2.92
CA ASP A 218 11.68 -4.33 2.94
C ASP A 218 11.25 -4.69 4.36
N LEU A 219 10.02 -5.21 4.50
CA LEU A 219 9.56 -5.83 5.75
C LEU A 219 9.90 -7.32 5.70
N PRO A 220 10.69 -7.86 6.65
CA PRO A 220 11.01 -9.29 6.68
C PRO A 220 9.76 -10.17 6.81
N GLN A 221 8.71 -9.67 7.44
CA GLN A 221 7.44 -10.37 7.65
C GLN A 221 6.27 -9.40 7.53
N GLY A 222 5.16 -9.88 6.95
CA GLY A 222 3.89 -9.16 6.94
C GLY A 222 3.83 -7.94 6.03
N ARG A 223 2.80 -7.11 6.26
CA ARG A 223 2.50 -5.86 5.54
C ARG A 223 2.37 -4.66 6.49
N GLU A 224 2.69 -4.89 7.76
CA GLU A 224 2.60 -3.97 8.89
C GLU A 224 3.58 -4.46 9.98
N LEU A 225 3.81 -3.64 11.00
CA LEU A 225 4.59 -4.00 12.19
C LEU A 225 3.63 -4.42 13.30
N ASP A 226 3.32 -5.71 13.39
CA ASP A 226 2.50 -6.28 14.47
C ASP A 226 3.38 -6.86 15.57
N PHE A 227 3.46 -6.18 16.71
CA PHE A 227 4.22 -6.66 17.86
C PHE A 227 3.46 -7.73 18.66
N ALA A 228 2.16 -7.92 18.37
CA ALA A 228 1.27 -8.82 19.08
C ALA A 228 1.47 -8.74 20.62
N ARG A 229 1.32 -9.84 21.35
CA ARG A 229 1.56 -9.84 22.81
C ARG A 229 3.02 -10.08 23.22
N GLY A 230 3.85 -10.60 22.30
CA GLY A 230 5.13 -11.20 22.65
C GLY A 230 6.36 -10.54 22.04
N LEU A 231 6.23 -9.88 20.89
CA LEU A 231 7.37 -9.22 20.26
C LEU A 231 7.59 -7.86 20.91
N VAL A 232 8.86 -7.52 21.12
CA VAL A 232 9.27 -6.19 21.59
C VAL A 232 10.17 -5.49 20.59
N GLU A 233 10.65 -6.21 19.57
CA GLU A 233 11.56 -5.75 18.52
C GLU A 233 11.17 -6.37 17.18
N GLN A 234 11.30 -5.59 16.12
CA GLN A 234 11.21 -6.01 14.72
C GLN A 234 12.19 -5.21 13.88
N ASP A 235 12.78 -5.84 12.88
CA ASP A 235 13.67 -5.17 11.93
C ASP A 235 12.89 -4.74 10.68
N ILE A 236 13.27 -3.60 10.12
CA ILE A 236 12.96 -3.23 8.73
C ILE A 236 14.26 -3.05 7.98
N ASP A 237 14.32 -3.57 6.77
CA ASP A 237 15.49 -3.43 5.90
C ASP A 237 15.32 -2.16 5.06
N ILE A 238 16.35 -1.31 5.06
CA ILE A 238 16.37 -0.08 4.28
C ILE A 238 17.61 -0.03 3.39
N SER A 239 17.42 0.25 2.11
CA SER A 239 18.50 0.45 1.13
C SER A 239 18.39 1.82 0.48
N ILE A 240 19.52 2.51 0.30
CA ILE A 240 19.60 3.76 -0.46
C ILE A 240 20.07 3.45 -1.88
N ILE A 241 19.16 3.49 -2.86
CA ILE A 241 19.39 2.87 -4.18
C ILE A 241 20.55 3.50 -4.95
N ASP A 242 20.75 4.82 -4.83
CA ASP A 242 21.88 5.52 -5.45
C ASP A 242 23.18 5.47 -4.63
N GLY A 243 23.16 4.91 -3.42
CA GLY A 243 24.28 4.91 -2.49
C GLY A 243 24.72 6.31 -2.04
N SER A 244 23.92 7.35 -2.27
CA SER A 244 24.20 8.68 -1.74
C SER A 244 23.98 8.71 -0.21
N PRO A 245 24.76 9.50 0.55
CA PRO A 245 24.45 9.72 1.95
C PRO A 245 23.04 10.31 2.12
N ARG A 246 22.20 9.68 2.95
CA ARG A 246 20.82 10.12 3.22
C ARG A 246 20.52 10.01 4.71
N THR A 247 19.82 11.01 5.24
CA THR A 247 19.29 10.96 6.61
C THR A 247 17.82 10.57 6.54
N ILE A 248 17.47 9.40 7.09
CA ILE A 248 16.11 8.90 7.14
C ILE A 248 15.49 9.29 8.48
N ALA A 249 14.36 9.98 8.44
CA ALA A 249 13.57 10.35 9.60
C ALA A 249 12.47 9.32 9.87
N PHE A 250 12.32 8.96 11.13
CA PHE A 250 11.29 8.08 11.65
C PHE A 250 10.40 8.87 12.59
N LYS A 251 9.09 8.81 12.35
CA LYS A 251 8.10 9.53 13.14
C LYS A 251 6.90 8.64 13.44
N ARG A 252 6.48 8.63 14.70
CA ARG A 252 5.21 8.02 15.08
C ARG A 252 4.06 8.98 14.77
N LEU A 253 3.10 8.55 13.97
CA LEU A 253 1.82 9.23 13.80
C LEU A 253 0.73 8.52 14.60
N SER A 254 -0.29 9.27 14.99
CA SER A 254 -1.47 8.70 15.63
C SER A 254 -2.36 8.01 14.60
N SER A 255 -2.90 6.85 14.96
CA SER A 255 -4.02 6.25 14.23
C SER A 255 -5.29 7.06 14.49
N LEU A 256 -6.19 7.13 13.50
CA LEU A 256 -7.57 7.55 13.70
C LEU A 256 -8.34 6.48 14.49
N ASN A 257 -9.53 6.84 14.97
CA ASN A 257 -10.49 5.86 15.47
C ASN A 257 -10.94 4.96 14.31
N ALA A 258 -11.26 3.70 14.62
CA ALA A 258 -11.82 2.82 13.62
C ALA A 258 -13.15 3.38 13.11
N PRO A 259 -13.43 3.25 11.80
CA PRO A 259 -14.64 3.81 11.19
C PRO A 259 -15.93 3.06 11.61
N ASP A 260 -15.80 1.91 12.25
CA ASP A 260 -16.88 1.02 12.66
C ASP A 260 -16.64 0.51 14.09
N LEU A 261 -17.71 0.30 14.85
CA LEU A 261 -17.66 -0.16 16.25
C LEU A 261 -17.35 -1.66 16.35
N ASP A 262 -17.58 -2.42 15.29
CA ASP A 262 -17.25 -3.85 15.23
C ASP A 262 -15.74 -4.10 15.02
N LEU A 263 -14.95 -3.03 14.83
CA LEU A 263 -13.51 -3.09 14.66
C LEU A 263 -12.78 -2.72 15.95
N PRO A 264 -11.54 -3.23 16.17
CA PRO A 264 -10.75 -2.87 17.33
C PRO A 264 -10.54 -1.36 17.46
N GLN A 265 -10.96 -0.80 18.58
CA GLN A 265 -10.82 0.63 18.88
C GLN A 265 -9.43 0.95 19.43
N ILE A 266 -9.01 2.21 19.35
CA ILE A 266 -7.68 2.61 19.79
C ILE A 266 -7.58 2.71 21.32
N ALA A 267 -6.75 1.86 21.93
CA ALA A 267 -6.40 1.92 23.36
C ALA A 267 -5.43 3.07 23.68
N GLY A 268 -4.57 3.39 22.71
CA GLY A 268 -3.52 4.39 22.82
C GLY A 268 -2.46 4.21 21.74
N PRO A 269 -1.42 5.06 21.73
CA PRO A 269 -0.32 4.93 20.77
C PRO A 269 0.61 3.76 21.14
N VAL A 270 1.26 3.18 20.12
CA VAL A 270 2.38 2.25 20.32
C VAL A 270 3.64 3.07 20.59
N PRO A 271 4.27 3.00 21.77
CA PRO A 271 5.48 3.74 22.08
C PRO A 271 6.69 3.11 21.38
N LEU A 272 7.09 3.70 20.25
CA LEU A 272 8.16 3.18 19.40
C LEU A 272 9.50 3.88 19.65
N SER A 273 10.57 3.10 19.52
CA SER A 273 11.96 3.57 19.53
C SER A 273 12.78 2.87 18.45
N ILE A 274 13.90 3.48 18.06
CA ILE A 274 14.86 2.91 17.11
C ILE A 274 16.16 2.61 17.85
N PHE A 275 16.69 1.40 17.67
CA PHE A 275 18.02 1.06 18.14
C PHE A 275 19.07 1.66 17.20
N LYS A 276 19.85 2.62 17.70
CA LYS A 276 20.86 3.29 16.88
C LYS A 276 22.09 3.70 17.68
N THR A 277 23.12 4.07 16.93
CA THR A 277 24.30 4.72 17.46
C THR A 277 23.99 6.18 17.77
N VAL A 278 24.32 6.61 18.98
CA VAL A 278 24.22 8.00 19.43
C VAL A 278 25.61 8.50 19.83
N GLN A 279 25.97 9.68 19.32
CA GLN A 279 27.21 10.38 19.69
C GLN A 279 26.91 11.43 20.76
N ASP A 280 27.65 11.37 21.87
CA ASP A 280 27.63 12.35 22.96
C ASP A 280 29.05 12.82 23.21
N GLY A 281 29.42 13.95 22.58
CA GLY A 281 30.80 14.40 22.48
C GLY A 281 31.67 13.39 21.73
N GLU A 282 32.75 12.90 22.38
CA GLU A 282 33.62 11.86 21.84
C GLU A 282 33.11 10.43 22.13
N THR A 283 32.04 10.28 22.91
CA THR A 283 31.52 8.96 23.29
C THR A 283 30.48 8.49 22.28
N THR A 284 30.66 7.26 21.79
CA THR A 284 29.70 6.59 20.92
C THR A 284 29.02 5.46 21.70
N ARG A 285 27.69 5.46 21.75
CA ARG A 285 26.89 4.43 22.44
C ARG A 285 25.80 3.88 21.52
N LEU A 286 25.37 2.64 21.77
CA LEU A 286 24.18 2.07 21.16
C LEU A 286 23.03 2.15 22.16
N GLU A 287 21.90 2.71 21.76
CA GLU A 287 20.72 2.84 22.60
C GLU A 287 19.43 2.88 21.79
N TYR A 288 18.32 2.59 22.45
CA TYR A 288 16.99 2.82 21.90
C TYR A 288 16.61 4.28 22.09
N VAL A 289 16.29 4.95 20.99
CA VAL A 289 15.88 6.36 20.98
C VAL A 289 14.41 6.45 20.58
N ASP A 290 13.59 7.04 21.45
CA ASP A 290 12.16 7.27 21.20
C ASP A 290 11.92 8.08 19.92
N LEU A 291 10.83 7.79 19.22
CA LEU A 291 10.41 8.59 18.05
C LEU A 291 9.84 9.96 18.46
N PRO A 292 10.07 11.04 17.69
CA PRO A 292 10.76 11.05 16.39
C PRO A 292 12.28 11.02 16.50
N THR A 293 12.94 10.38 15.54
CA THR A 293 14.40 10.33 15.46
C THR A 293 14.89 10.13 14.03
N THR A 294 16.18 10.30 13.78
CA THR A 294 16.80 10.07 12.47
C THR A 294 17.88 8.99 12.52
N VAL A 295 18.14 8.37 11.38
CA VAL A 295 19.28 7.48 11.16
C VAL A 295 19.99 7.92 9.88
N ASP A 296 21.31 8.09 9.97
CA ASP A 296 22.14 8.44 8.83
C ASP A 296 22.59 7.18 8.08
N PHE A 297 22.41 7.20 6.77
CA PHE A 297 22.81 6.19 5.81
C PHE A 297 23.95 6.75 4.95
N THR A 298 24.87 5.87 4.55
CA THR A 298 26.06 6.17 3.75
C THR A 298 26.14 5.22 2.55
N GLY A 299 27.11 5.39 1.65
CA GLY A 299 27.15 4.60 0.41
C GLY A 299 27.32 3.08 0.56
N ILE A 300 27.78 2.60 1.72
CA ILE A 300 27.77 1.16 2.04
C ILE A 300 26.36 0.61 2.26
N ASP A 301 25.38 1.46 2.54
CA ASP A 301 23.99 1.09 2.81
C ASP A 301 23.13 1.02 1.52
N SER A 302 23.79 0.90 0.35
CA SER A 302 23.11 0.71 -0.94
C SER A 302 22.55 -0.70 -1.14
N ILE A 303 23.04 -1.68 -0.37
CA ILE A 303 22.62 -3.09 -0.48
C ILE A 303 21.39 -3.35 0.39
N SER A 304 21.54 -3.16 1.71
CA SER A 304 20.47 -3.16 2.72
C SER A 304 21.10 -2.96 4.09
N ARG A 305 20.44 -2.17 4.95
CA ARG A 305 20.76 -2.03 6.36
C ARG A 305 19.51 -2.29 7.21
N PRO A 306 19.55 -3.25 8.15
CA PRO A 306 18.46 -3.43 9.09
C PRO A 306 18.41 -2.26 10.07
N VAL A 307 17.21 -1.73 10.27
CA VAL A 307 16.85 -0.77 11.31
C VAL A 307 15.92 -1.48 12.28
N GLN A 308 16.42 -1.70 13.50
CA GLN A 308 15.65 -2.34 14.55
C GLN A 308 14.72 -1.32 15.22
N ILE A 309 13.43 -1.67 15.24
CA ILE A 309 12.34 -0.91 15.85
C ILE A 309 11.87 -1.67 17.08
N ALA A 310 11.76 -0.99 18.21
CA ALA A 310 11.27 -1.57 19.45
C ALA A 310 9.99 -0.92 19.94
N VAL A 311 9.20 -1.67 20.72
CA VAL A 311 8.04 -1.18 21.47
C VAL A 311 8.34 -1.19 22.97
N ASP A 312 8.15 -0.04 23.63
CA ASP A 312 8.29 0.06 25.08
C ASP A 312 6.98 -0.23 25.80
N ARG A 313 6.74 -1.52 26.10
CA ARG A 313 5.50 -1.96 26.78
C ARG A 313 5.30 -1.34 28.16
N ASN A 314 6.34 -0.83 28.82
CA ASN A 314 6.17 -0.18 30.12
C ASN A 314 5.48 1.19 30.00
N LYS A 315 5.50 1.79 28.81
CA LYS A 315 4.76 3.03 28.48
C LYS A 315 3.34 2.74 27.99
N MET A 316 2.94 1.47 27.86
CA MET A 316 1.58 1.07 27.48
C MET A 316 0.75 0.82 28.74
N GLY A 317 -0.47 1.36 28.75
CA GLY A 317 -1.46 1.07 29.80
C GLY A 317 -2.15 -0.28 29.61
N ASN A 318 -3.21 -0.52 30.38
CA ASN A 318 -4.11 -1.65 30.12
C ASN A 318 -5.09 -1.27 28.99
N ALA A 319 -5.18 -2.11 27.96
CA ALA A 319 -6.22 -1.99 26.93
C ALA A 319 -7.51 -2.69 27.40
N PRO A 320 -8.70 -2.05 27.27
CA PRO A 320 -9.97 -2.74 27.42
C PRO A 320 -10.15 -3.86 26.39
N GLU A 321 -11.09 -4.77 26.64
CA GLU A 321 -11.49 -5.77 25.63
C GLU A 321 -12.05 -5.07 24.39
N GLY A 322 -11.62 -5.49 23.20
CA GLY A 322 -11.98 -4.85 21.93
C GLY A 322 -11.16 -3.59 21.60
N PHE A 323 -10.13 -3.26 22.39
CA PHE A 323 -9.22 -2.16 22.12
C PHE A 323 -7.78 -2.65 21.90
N GLU A 324 -7.04 -1.95 21.04
CA GLU A 324 -5.66 -2.27 20.69
C GLU A 324 -4.79 -1.01 20.67
N PHE A 325 -3.49 -1.14 20.95
CA PHE A 325 -2.58 -0.03 20.75
C PHE A 325 -2.23 0.09 19.27
N GLN A 326 -2.41 1.28 18.72
CA GLN A 326 -2.35 1.51 17.28
C GLN A 326 -1.58 2.79 16.97
N SER A 327 -0.67 2.77 16.01
CA SER A 327 0.08 3.94 15.53
C SER A 327 0.54 3.72 14.10
N LEU A 328 0.95 4.78 13.41
CA LEU A 328 1.67 4.62 12.15
C LEU A 328 3.13 4.98 12.35
N LEU A 329 4.00 4.25 11.66
CA LEU A 329 5.38 4.64 11.44
C LEU A 329 5.47 5.36 10.11
N GLU A 330 5.82 6.64 10.14
CA GLU A 330 6.18 7.43 8.97
C GLU A 330 7.70 7.44 8.83
N ILE A 331 8.16 7.14 7.61
CA ILE A 331 9.56 7.09 7.21
C ILE A 331 9.74 8.08 6.05
N THR A 332 10.63 9.05 6.19
CA THR A 332 10.91 10.07 5.15
C THR A 332 12.41 10.30 4.99
N ASP A 333 12.82 10.82 3.83
CA ASP A 333 14.22 11.18 3.57
C ASP A 333 14.46 12.69 3.43
N GLY A 334 13.39 13.51 3.58
CA GLY A 334 13.44 14.96 3.39
C GLY A 334 13.70 15.40 1.94
N GLN A 335 13.66 14.47 0.97
CA GLN A 335 13.87 14.69 -0.46
C GLN A 335 12.70 14.15 -1.30
N GLY A 336 11.54 13.96 -0.65
CA GLY A 336 10.28 13.60 -1.29
C GLY A 336 9.90 12.13 -1.18
N PHE A 337 10.76 11.25 -0.66
CA PHE A 337 10.35 9.91 -0.27
C PHE A 337 9.55 9.95 1.03
N ARG A 338 8.43 9.20 1.05
CA ARG A 338 7.61 9.00 2.24
C ARG A 338 6.98 7.62 2.20
N ARG A 339 7.09 6.85 3.28
CA ARG A 339 6.31 5.62 3.47
C ARG A 339 5.62 5.63 4.82
N CYS A 340 4.38 5.15 4.86
CA CYS A 340 3.68 4.86 6.10
C CYS A 340 3.47 3.36 6.26
N ILE A 341 3.72 2.86 7.46
CA ILE A 341 3.55 1.47 7.84
C ILE A 341 2.65 1.44 9.07
N GLY A 342 1.64 0.56 9.05
CA GLY A 342 0.78 0.32 10.21
C GLY A 342 1.55 -0.33 11.36
N VAL A 343 1.25 0.05 12.60
CA VAL A 343 1.90 -0.51 13.80
C VAL A 343 0.88 -0.84 14.89
N SER A 344 0.94 -2.06 15.41
CA SER A 344 0.04 -2.62 16.43
C SER A 344 0.80 -3.35 17.54
N SER A 345 0.22 -3.43 18.74
CA SER A 345 0.80 -4.11 19.91
C SER A 345 -0.25 -4.50 20.95
#